data_AF-A0A1D1ZZZ5-F1
#
_entry.id   AF-A0A1D1ZZZ5-F1
#
_cell.length_a   1.000
_cell.length_b   1.000
_cell.length_c   1.000
_cell.angle_alpha   90.00
_cell.angle_beta   90.00
_cell.angle_gamma   90.00
#
_symmetry.space_group_name_H-M   'P 1'
#
loop_
_entity.id
_entity.type
_entity.pdbx_description
1 polymer ?
#
loop_
_entity_poly.entity_id
_entity_poly.type
_entity_poly.pdbx_seq_one_letter_code
_entity_poly.pdbx_strand_id
1 'polypeptide(L)'
;MPWIQSFPVRTFPILFPVPTFLPFPKGLGSPDHTTLLLNCYTKLGDGAKLDAFIAGAGDGAGAPAFDVAAVVQVCRAAGYFSHALAVARAAGDDTTYLDVLLEDCGRWDEGLDHMRGMGRRPAAAALLKHGKGLLAHVPVETTALVMELCVPPGGVATRDADADGDAGPVASLADYTHLYADRPEDLRYACLTIINMGGAGAQAQRSLYRTLLDLYLAGLPGQAGQQDALDLLKRGWPPGGPPAYDVDQALVSCRGRGFAPGLVFLYEASGLYREAAGVLRAAGDAAGLLALCERRGDARQGGDATLWRDALEHFARLPDGEESAARVRGVLQHVEARALLPPLQVLHILAQNPALRLDLVKGYVSRQLEADNRAMAADVEEAERLEEEVERARLALERLRSEPVVFQSNRDAATGAALELPSVHFMCGHSFNARTLGDDGGGGGAGDEPGCPLCAPEHARTAALVDSNRAWAADKDAFFKQLRAAPDGFAVVTEYLGKGVLNASSVSVDAGREGR
;
A
#
# COMPACT_ATOMS: atom_id res chain seq x y z
N MET A 1 74.91 -62.64 -53.66
CA MET A 1 73.93 -63.52 -54.31
C MET A 1 72.73 -63.72 -53.38
N PRO A 2 71.49 -63.79 -53.86
CA PRO A 2 70.97 -63.06 -55.03
C PRO A 2 69.42 -62.84 -55.14
N TRP A 3 69.03 -62.13 -56.22
CA TRP A 3 67.75 -62.04 -57.00
C TRP A 3 66.48 -61.50 -56.31
N ILE A 4 65.88 -60.34 -56.65
CA ILE A 4 65.39 -59.74 -57.93
C ILE A 4 64.30 -60.56 -58.64
N GLN A 5 63.09 -59.99 -58.71
CA GLN A 5 62.09 -59.97 -59.81
C GLN A 5 60.95 -59.02 -59.35
N SER A 6 60.60 -57.84 -59.90
CA SER A 6 60.44 -57.29 -61.26
C SER A 6 59.18 -57.75 -62.01
N PHE A 7 58.19 -56.82 -62.05
CA PHE A 7 57.06 -56.61 -62.99
C PHE A 7 55.74 -57.42 -62.85
N PRO A 8 54.58 -56.90 -63.33
CA PRO A 8 54.22 -55.52 -63.75
C PRO A 8 52.91 -54.96 -63.15
N VAL A 9 52.81 -53.63 -63.21
CA VAL A 9 51.55 -52.88 -63.16
C VAL A 9 50.68 -53.29 -64.34
N ARG A 10 49.55 -53.98 -64.08
CA ARG A 10 48.45 -54.11 -65.03
C ARG A 10 47.35 -53.15 -64.63
N THR A 11 47.29 -52.03 -65.33
CA THR A 11 46.08 -51.24 -65.53
C THR A 11 45.00 -52.13 -66.15
N PHE A 12 44.00 -52.51 -65.37
CA PHE A 12 42.72 -52.98 -65.87
C PHE A 12 41.71 -51.82 -65.72
N PRO A 13 41.10 -51.33 -66.81
CA PRO A 13 40.04 -50.35 -66.74
C PRO A 13 38.77 -51.11 -66.33
N ILE A 14 38.39 -51.02 -65.06
CA ILE A 14 37.05 -51.44 -64.66
C ILE A 14 36.12 -50.28 -64.97
N LEU A 15 35.64 -50.27 -66.22
CA LEU A 15 34.38 -49.64 -66.61
C LEU A 15 33.26 -50.31 -65.81
N PHE A 16 33.00 -49.81 -64.59
CA PHE A 16 31.69 -49.98 -63.99
C PHE A 16 30.78 -48.89 -64.57
N PRO A 17 29.72 -49.26 -65.31
CA PRO A 17 28.73 -48.27 -65.72
C PRO A 17 28.06 -47.71 -64.47
N VAL A 18 28.02 -46.38 -64.42
CA VAL A 18 27.21 -45.61 -63.47
C VAL A 18 25.79 -46.18 -63.50
N PRO A 19 25.22 -46.66 -62.38
CA PRO A 19 23.80 -46.89 -62.34
C PRO A 19 23.16 -45.50 -62.36
N THR A 20 22.65 -45.12 -63.52
CA THR A 20 21.54 -44.16 -63.62
C THR A 20 20.43 -44.67 -62.71
N PHE A 21 20.37 -44.12 -61.49
CA PHE A 21 19.23 -44.31 -60.61
C PHE A 21 18.03 -43.63 -61.27
N LEU A 22 17.21 -44.44 -61.95
CA LEU A 22 15.86 -44.08 -62.37
C LEU A 22 15.05 -43.64 -61.14
N PRO A 23 14.13 -42.67 -61.29
CA PRO A 23 13.28 -42.24 -60.19
C PRO A 23 12.47 -43.43 -59.70
N PHE A 24 12.53 -43.71 -58.39
CA PHE A 24 11.66 -44.68 -57.76
C PHE A 24 10.19 -44.34 -58.10
N PRO A 25 9.34 -45.33 -58.43
CA PRO A 25 7.91 -45.09 -58.61
C PRO A 25 7.34 -44.47 -57.33
N LYS A 26 6.58 -43.38 -57.50
CA LYS A 26 5.98 -42.60 -56.40
C LYS A 26 5.24 -43.55 -55.45
N GLY A 27 5.69 -43.62 -54.18
CA GLY A 27 4.92 -44.24 -53.08
C GLY A 27 5.52 -45.46 -52.36
N LEU A 28 6.75 -45.89 -52.63
CA LEU A 28 7.32 -47.13 -52.01
C LEU A 28 8.67 -46.95 -51.28
N GLY A 29 9.18 -45.73 -51.13
CA GLY A 29 10.44 -45.48 -50.42
C GLY A 29 10.23 -45.42 -48.90
N SER A 30 10.96 -46.25 -48.14
CA SER A 30 11.05 -46.05 -46.68
C SER A 30 11.88 -44.79 -46.38
N PRO A 31 11.67 -44.12 -45.23
CA PRO A 31 12.40 -42.90 -44.84
C PRO A 31 13.94 -43.06 -44.83
N ASP A 32 14.44 -44.29 -44.69
CA ASP A 32 15.87 -44.59 -44.75
C ASP A 32 16.45 -44.44 -46.17
N HIS A 33 15.68 -44.83 -47.20
CA HIS A 33 16.13 -44.75 -48.59
C HIS A 33 16.17 -43.30 -49.09
N THR A 34 15.23 -42.47 -48.65
CA THR A 34 15.20 -41.04 -48.98
C THR A 34 16.36 -40.29 -48.32
N THR A 35 16.67 -40.61 -47.06
CA THR A 35 17.82 -40.06 -46.33
C THR A 35 19.16 -40.45 -46.97
N LEU A 36 19.28 -41.68 -47.49
CA LEU A 36 20.49 -42.14 -48.18
C LEU A 36 20.70 -41.47 -49.54
N LEU A 37 19.63 -41.32 -50.33
CA LEU A 37 19.67 -40.57 -51.59
C LEU A 37 20.02 -39.10 -51.37
N LEU A 38 19.45 -38.49 -50.34
CA LEU A 38 19.75 -37.11 -49.97
C LEU A 38 21.23 -36.95 -49.57
N ASN A 39 21.77 -37.85 -48.75
CA ASN A 39 23.19 -37.88 -48.39
C ASN A 39 24.12 -38.05 -49.61
N CYS A 40 23.69 -38.81 -50.62
CA CYS A 40 24.43 -38.92 -51.87
C CYS A 40 24.39 -37.60 -52.65
N TYR A 41 23.22 -36.94 -52.77
CA TYR A 41 23.11 -35.66 -53.48
C TYR A 41 23.87 -34.53 -52.80
N THR A 42 23.84 -34.45 -51.46
CA THR A 42 24.59 -33.43 -50.71
C THR A 42 26.11 -33.63 -50.83
N LYS A 43 26.59 -34.88 -50.87
CA LYS A 43 28.02 -35.22 -51.09
C LYS A 43 28.50 -34.99 -52.52
N LEU A 44 27.61 -35.13 -53.51
CA LEU A 44 27.94 -34.93 -54.92
C LEU A 44 27.86 -33.47 -55.36
N GLY A 45 27.34 -32.57 -54.51
CA GLY A 45 27.27 -31.13 -54.81
C GLY A 45 26.17 -30.73 -55.82
N ASP A 46 25.21 -31.61 -56.07
CA ASP A 46 24.23 -31.45 -57.14
C ASP A 46 22.96 -30.74 -56.63
N GLY A 47 23.06 -29.41 -56.47
CA GLY A 47 21.98 -28.56 -55.97
C GLY A 47 20.69 -28.62 -56.81
N ALA A 48 20.81 -28.74 -58.14
CA ALA A 48 19.66 -28.78 -59.05
C ALA A 48 18.79 -30.04 -58.87
N LYS A 49 19.41 -31.19 -58.59
CA LYS A 49 18.67 -32.43 -58.27
C LYS A 49 18.07 -32.40 -56.87
N LEU A 50 18.74 -31.74 -55.92
CA LEU A 50 18.20 -31.47 -54.58
C LEU A 50 16.94 -30.59 -54.67
N ASP A 51 16.98 -29.50 -55.45
CA ASP A 51 15.84 -28.63 -55.70
C ASP A 51 14.68 -29.38 -56.35
N ALA A 52 14.95 -30.18 -57.38
CA ALA A 52 13.93 -30.98 -58.05
C ALA A 52 13.32 -32.05 -57.14
N PHE A 53 14.12 -32.63 -56.23
CA PHE A 53 13.64 -33.60 -55.25
C PHE A 53 12.75 -32.96 -54.17
N ILE A 54 13.13 -31.78 -53.68
CA ILE A 54 12.36 -31.01 -52.70
C ILE A 54 11.06 -30.48 -53.31
N ALA A 55 11.12 -29.91 -54.53
CA ALA A 55 9.96 -29.38 -55.24
C ALA A 55 9.00 -30.49 -55.70
N GLY A 56 9.52 -31.61 -56.22
CA GLY A 56 8.71 -32.74 -56.71
C GLY A 56 7.94 -33.50 -55.61
N ALA A 57 8.24 -33.24 -54.34
CA ALA A 57 7.52 -33.79 -53.19
C ALA A 57 6.42 -32.87 -52.65
N GLY A 58 6.36 -31.60 -53.07
CA GLY A 58 5.40 -30.59 -52.58
C GLY A 58 4.10 -30.47 -53.39
N ASP A 59 3.97 -31.16 -54.53
CA ASP A 59 2.86 -30.98 -55.48
C ASP A 59 1.55 -31.73 -55.12
N GLY A 60 1.46 -32.34 -53.93
CA GLY A 60 0.25 -33.00 -53.45
C GLY A 60 -0.16 -32.48 -52.09
N ALA A 61 -1.44 -32.22 -51.88
CA ALA A 61 -2.05 -31.80 -50.60
C ALA A 61 -2.02 -32.91 -49.52
N GLY A 62 -0.87 -33.55 -49.32
CA GLY A 62 -0.60 -34.59 -48.34
C GLY A 62 0.83 -34.46 -47.82
N ALA A 63 1.06 -34.98 -46.60
CA ALA A 63 2.35 -34.90 -45.92
C ALA A 63 3.52 -35.33 -46.82
N PRO A 64 4.69 -34.66 -46.73
CA PRO A 64 5.86 -34.98 -47.54
C PRO A 64 6.23 -36.46 -47.40
N ALA A 65 6.55 -37.11 -48.52
CA ALA A 65 6.84 -38.55 -48.58
C ALA A 65 8.20 -38.95 -47.96
N PHE A 66 8.78 -38.09 -47.12
CA PHE A 66 10.08 -38.25 -46.48
C PHE A 66 10.06 -37.67 -45.07
N ASP A 67 11.00 -38.13 -44.24
CA ASP A 67 11.21 -37.57 -42.90
C ASP A 67 11.83 -36.17 -43.02
N VAL A 68 11.00 -35.15 -42.79
CA VAL A 68 11.38 -33.73 -42.83
C VAL A 68 12.54 -33.43 -41.87
N ALA A 69 12.54 -34.04 -40.68
CA ALA A 69 13.56 -33.80 -39.68
C ALA A 69 14.92 -34.36 -40.13
N ALA A 70 14.94 -35.58 -40.68
CA ALA A 70 16.15 -36.18 -41.23
C ALA A 70 16.69 -35.38 -42.42
N VAL A 71 15.80 -34.91 -43.31
CA VAL A 71 16.18 -34.12 -44.48
C VAL A 71 16.80 -32.77 -44.08
N VAL A 72 16.17 -32.06 -43.14
CA VAL A 72 16.73 -30.80 -42.63
C VAL A 72 18.09 -31.04 -41.96
N GLN A 73 18.23 -32.08 -41.13
CA GLN A 73 19.52 -32.38 -40.48
C GLN A 73 20.64 -32.66 -41.49
N VAL A 74 20.36 -33.45 -42.53
CA VAL A 74 21.34 -33.74 -43.59
C VAL A 74 21.71 -32.48 -44.37
N CYS A 75 20.74 -31.63 -44.70
CA CYS A 75 20.99 -30.36 -45.38
C CYS A 75 21.79 -29.38 -44.51
N ARG A 76 21.49 -29.28 -43.20
CA ARG A 76 22.26 -28.48 -42.22
C ARG A 76 23.70 -28.98 -42.10
N ALA A 77 23.91 -30.30 -41.95
CA ALA A 77 25.23 -30.91 -41.82
C ALA A 77 26.11 -30.73 -43.08
N ALA A 78 25.49 -30.65 -44.25
CA ALA A 78 26.17 -30.44 -45.51
C ALA A 78 26.30 -28.95 -45.92
N GLY A 79 25.82 -28.00 -45.10
CA GLY A 79 25.92 -26.56 -45.36
C GLY A 79 24.93 -26.00 -46.39
N TYR A 80 23.91 -26.77 -46.80
CA TYR A 80 22.87 -26.33 -47.75
C TYR A 80 21.70 -25.66 -47.03
N PHE A 81 21.98 -24.54 -46.35
CA PHE A 81 20.99 -23.86 -45.50
C PHE A 81 19.77 -23.32 -46.27
N SER A 82 19.95 -22.85 -47.50
CA SER A 82 18.83 -22.37 -48.35
C SER A 82 17.80 -23.46 -48.64
N HIS A 83 18.26 -24.69 -48.85
CA HIS A 83 17.41 -25.85 -49.15
C HIS A 83 16.75 -26.36 -47.86
N ALA A 84 17.48 -26.35 -46.75
CA ALA A 84 16.93 -26.65 -45.43
C ALA A 84 15.78 -25.71 -45.05
N LEU A 85 15.93 -24.40 -45.32
CA LEU A 85 14.88 -23.39 -45.09
C LEU A 85 13.65 -23.64 -45.97
N ALA A 86 13.84 -23.98 -47.24
CA ALA A 86 12.74 -24.28 -48.16
C ALA A 86 11.93 -25.50 -47.71
N VAL A 87 12.62 -26.56 -47.27
CA VAL A 87 11.99 -27.78 -46.73
C VAL A 87 11.24 -27.49 -45.43
N ALA A 88 11.85 -26.79 -44.49
CA ALA A 88 11.22 -26.46 -43.21
C ALA A 88 9.97 -25.58 -43.41
N ARG A 89 10.03 -24.59 -44.31
CA ARG A 89 8.88 -23.73 -44.65
C ARG A 89 7.77 -24.52 -45.35
N ALA A 90 8.10 -25.44 -46.25
CA ALA A 90 7.11 -26.28 -46.94
C ALA A 90 6.41 -27.25 -45.98
N ALA A 91 7.09 -27.69 -44.92
CA ALA A 91 6.53 -28.57 -43.90
C ALA A 91 5.69 -27.83 -42.84
N GLY A 92 5.74 -26.50 -42.79
CA GLY A 92 5.08 -25.70 -41.76
C GLY A 92 5.70 -25.86 -40.36
N ASP A 93 6.95 -26.33 -40.26
CA ASP A 93 7.67 -26.44 -39.00
C ASP A 93 8.44 -25.15 -38.69
N ASP A 94 7.74 -24.22 -38.03
CA ASP A 94 8.29 -22.93 -37.63
C ASP A 94 9.50 -23.05 -36.68
N THR A 95 9.54 -24.11 -35.86
CA THR A 95 10.63 -24.29 -34.88
C THR A 95 11.93 -24.61 -35.59
N THR A 96 11.90 -25.60 -36.47
CA THR A 96 13.07 -26.01 -37.24
C THR A 96 13.49 -24.93 -38.24
N TYR A 97 12.52 -24.19 -38.81
CA TYR A 97 12.82 -23.05 -39.68
C TYR A 97 13.59 -21.95 -38.94
N LEU A 98 13.16 -21.57 -37.74
CA LEU A 98 13.84 -20.55 -36.93
C LEU A 98 15.23 -21.02 -36.46
N ASP A 99 15.39 -22.30 -36.11
CA ASP A 99 16.70 -22.87 -35.77
C ASP A 99 17.71 -22.67 -36.91
N VAL A 100 17.34 -23.02 -38.14
CA VAL A 100 18.22 -22.86 -39.31
C VAL A 100 18.46 -21.37 -39.64
N LEU A 101 17.42 -20.55 -39.55
CA LEU A 101 17.49 -19.14 -39.96
C LEU A 101 18.33 -18.30 -38.98
N LEU A 102 18.19 -18.56 -37.68
CA LEU A 102 18.83 -17.77 -36.63
C LEU A 102 20.20 -18.34 -36.24
N GLU A 103 20.34 -19.67 -36.07
CA GLU A 103 21.60 -20.28 -35.61
C GLU A 103 22.61 -20.42 -36.75
N ASP A 104 22.16 -20.83 -37.94
CA ASP A 104 23.08 -21.16 -39.05
C ASP A 104 23.23 -20.01 -40.05
N CYS A 105 22.15 -19.29 -40.37
CA CYS A 105 22.17 -18.23 -41.38
C CYS A 105 22.43 -16.82 -40.82
N GLY A 106 22.21 -16.60 -39.51
CA GLY A 106 22.35 -15.28 -38.88
C GLY A 106 21.43 -14.19 -39.46
N ARG A 107 20.28 -14.58 -40.03
CA ARG A 107 19.31 -13.64 -40.64
C ARG A 107 18.27 -13.23 -39.58
N TRP A 108 18.71 -12.36 -38.67
CA TRP A 108 17.95 -11.97 -37.48
C TRP A 108 16.65 -11.22 -37.80
N ASP A 109 16.70 -10.26 -38.73
CA ASP A 109 15.54 -9.42 -39.09
C ASP A 109 14.39 -10.28 -39.66
N GLU A 110 14.71 -11.19 -40.57
CA GLU A 110 13.73 -12.08 -41.19
C GLU A 110 13.17 -13.11 -40.21
N GLY A 111 13.99 -13.59 -39.27
CA GLY A 111 13.51 -14.47 -38.21
C GLY A 111 12.53 -13.74 -37.29
N LEU A 112 12.77 -12.47 -37.00
CA LEU A 112 11.89 -11.67 -36.16
C LEU A 112 10.58 -11.32 -36.88
N ASP A 113 10.61 -11.03 -38.18
CA ASP A 113 9.40 -10.84 -38.99
C ASP A 113 8.57 -12.13 -39.12
N HIS A 114 9.23 -13.29 -39.27
CA HIS A 114 8.56 -14.59 -39.21
C HIS A 114 7.89 -14.81 -37.85
N MET A 115 8.55 -14.41 -36.76
CA MET A 115 8.01 -14.48 -35.40
C MET A 115 6.83 -13.54 -35.13
N ARG A 116 6.72 -12.42 -35.86
CA ARG A 116 5.53 -11.56 -35.83
C ARG A 116 4.37 -12.15 -36.63
N GLY A 117 4.68 -12.87 -37.72
CA GLY A 117 3.69 -13.50 -38.59
C GLY A 117 3.08 -14.78 -38.03
N MET A 118 3.77 -15.46 -37.12
CA MET A 118 3.26 -16.65 -36.43
C MET A 118 2.28 -16.28 -35.29
N GLY A 119 1.52 -17.25 -34.80
CA GLY A 119 0.62 -17.02 -33.66
C GLY A 119 1.36 -16.58 -32.39
N ARG A 120 0.70 -15.80 -31.51
CA ARG A 120 1.29 -15.24 -30.28
C ARG A 120 1.94 -16.30 -29.37
N ARG A 121 1.31 -17.46 -29.21
CA ARG A 121 1.82 -18.57 -28.38
C ARG A 121 3.10 -19.20 -28.96
N PRO A 122 3.12 -19.62 -30.24
CA PRO A 122 4.35 -20.03 -30.91
C PRO A 122 5.47 -18.97 -30.84
N ALA A 123 5.16 -17.70 -31.09
CA ALA A 123 6.13 -16.61 -31.03
C ALA A 123 6.76 -16.47 -29.64
N ALA A 124 5.95 -16.58 -28.58
CA ALA A 124 6.41 -16.53 -27.20
C ALA A 124 7.40 -17.68 -26.86
N ALA A 125 7.14 -18.90 -27.35
CA ALA A 125 8.02 -20.04 -27.16
C ALA A 125 9.34 -19.91 -27.95
N ALA A 126 9.26 -19.43 -29.19
CA ALA A 126 10.44 -19.17 -30.02
C ALA A 126 11.35 -18.09 -29.41
N LEU A 127 10.78 -17.04 -28.80
CA LEU A 127 11.54 -16.01 -28.07
C LEU A 127 12.30 -16.57 -26.86
N LEU A 128 11.74 -17.54 -26.13
CA LEU A 128 12.47 -18.15 -25.00
C LEU A 128 13.71 -18.92 -25.48
N LYS A 129 13.64 -19.52 -26.66
CA LYS A 129 14.76 -20.29 -27.23
C LYS A 129 15.82 -19.40 -27.87
N HIS A 130 15.41 -18.45 -28.72
CA HIS A 130 16.33 -17.65 -29.54
C HIS A 130 16.53 -16.20 -29.07
N GLY A 131 15.80 -15.79 -28.03
CA GLY A 131 15.75 -14.39 -27.59
C GLY A 131 17.10 -13.80 -27.19
N LYS A 132 18.04 -14.61 -26.67
CA LYS A 132 19.39 -14.13 -26.34
C LYS A 132 20.17 -13.69 -27.58
N GLY A 133 20.09 -14.44 -28.68
CA GLY A 133 20.73 -14.08 -29.95
C GLY A 133 20.06 -12.88 -30.60
N LEU A 134 18.72 -12.85 -30.57
CA LEU A 134 17.93 -11.73 -31.08
C LEU A 134 18.21 -10.42 -30.34
N LEU A 135 18.28 -10.43 -29.00
CA LEU A 135 18.64 -9.24 -28.22
C LEU A 135 20.09 -8.80 -28.40
N ALA A 136 20.99 -9.68 -28.82
CA ALA A 136 22.39 -9.32 -29.07
C ALA A 136 22.56 -8.54 -30.39
N HIS A 137 21.75 -8.87 -31.41
CA HIS A 137 21.86 -8.28 -32.75
C HIS A 137 20.79 -7.21 -33.05
N VAL A 138 19.54 -7.47 -32.63
CA VAL A 138 18.36 -6.65 -32.95
C VAL A 138 17.56 -6.36 -31.67
N PRO A 139 18.13 -5.63 -30.69
CA PRO A 139 17.55 -5.47 -29.35
C PRO A 139 16.21 -4.73 -29.33
N VAL A 140 16.09 -3.63 -30.09
CA VAL A 140 14.93 -2.73 -30.00
C VAL A 140 13.67 -3.44 -30.48
N GLU A 141 13.75 -4.08 -31.64
CA GLU A 141 12.65 -4.80 -32.28
C GLU A 141 12.29 -6.07 -31.50
N THR A 142 13.29 -6.74 -30.90
CA THR A 142 13.06 -7.91 -30.05
C THR A 142 12.33 -7.52 -28.77
N THR A 143 12.75 -6.43 -28.12
CA THR A 143 12.04 -5.90 -26.94
C THR A 143 10.63 -5.42 -27.30
N ALA A 144 10.43 -4.84 -28.48
CA ALA A 144 9.10 -4.50 -28.99
C ALA A 144 8.20 -5.73 -29.08
N LEU A 145 8.69 -6.83 -29.68
CA LEU A 145 7.93 -8.08 -29.76
C LEU A 145 7.63 -8.67 -28.36
N VAL A 146 8.59 -8.64 -27.44
CA VAL A 146 8.36 -9.08 -26.06
C VAL A 146 7.24 -8.27 -25.40
N MET A 147 7.25 -6.94 -25.55
CA MET A 147 6.20 -6.06 -25.02
C MET A 147 4.83 -6.35 -25.65
N GLU A 148 4.77 -6.54 -26.97
CA GLU A 148 3.54 -6.88 -27.70
C GLU A 148 2.89 -8.18 -27.23
N LEU A 149 3.71 -9.18 -26.85
CA LEU A 149 3.23 -10.46 -26.32
C LEU A 149 2.75 -10.38 -24.86
N CYS A 150 3.36 -9.47 -24.08
CA CYS A 150 3.01 -9.21 -22.68
C CYS A 150 1.77 -8.32 -22.51
N VAL A 151 1.32 -7.64 -23.56
CA VAL A 151 0.14 -6.75 -23.55
C VAL A 151 -0.98 -7.36 -24.42
N PRO A 152 -2.25 -7.38 -23.97
CA PRO A 152 -3.34 -7.90 -24.78
C PRO A 152 -3.57 -7.06 -26.06
N PRO A 153 -3.99 -7.68 -27.17
CA PRO A 153 -4.28 -6.96 -28.41
C PRO A 153 -5.41 -5.94 -28.18
N GLY A 154 -5.13 -4.65 -28.43
CA GLY A 154 -6.08 -3.56 -28.23
C GLY A 154 -5.83 -2.68 -26.98
N GLY A 155 -4.83 -3.00 -26.14
CA GLY A 155 -4.33 -2.11 -25.09
C GLY A 155 -5.26 -1.89 -23.89
N VAL A 156 -6.45 -2.51 -23.86
CA VAL A 156 -7.40 -2.42 -22.75
C VAL A 156 -7.86 -3.82 -22.38
N ALA A 157 -7.61 -4.24 -21.13
CA ALA A 157 -8.21 -5.43 -20.56
C ALA A 157 -9.72 -5.17 -20.39
N THR A 158 -10.53 -5.60 -21.36
CA THR A 158 -11.99 -5.59 -21.19
C THR A 158 -12.37 -6.65 -20.17
N ARG A 159 -13.27 -6.28 -19.23
CA ARG A 159 -13.70 -7.16 -18.11
C ARG A 159 -14.49 -8.39 -18.55
N ASP A 160 -14.77 -8.53 -19.85
CA ASP A 160 -15.63 -9.57 -20.43
C ASP A 160 -14.85 -10.59 -21.29
N ALA A 161 -13.53 -10.65 -21.16
CA ALA A 161 -12.65 -11.50 -21.98
C ALA A 161 -12.63 -13.00 -21.62
N ASP A 162 -13.59 -13.49 -20.85
CA ASP A 162 -13.66 -14.89 -20.40
C ASP A 162 -14.44 -15.83 -21.36
N ALA A 163 -14.86 -15.35 -22.54
CA ALA A 163 -15.66 -16.15 -23.49
C ALA A 163 -14.86 -16.79 -24.65
N ASP A 164 -13.73 -16.21 -25.07
CA ASP A 164 -12.87 -16.75 -26.14
C ASP A 164 -11.40 -16.70 -25.69
N GLY A 165 -10.78 -17.86 -25.47
CA GLY A 165 -9.47 -18.04 -24.80
C GLY A 165 -8.21 -17.53 -25.53
N ASP A 166 -8.32 -16.46 -26.32
CA ASP A 166 -7.25 -15.88 -27.15
C ASP A 166 -7.00 -14.37 -26.90
N ALA A 167 -7.79 -13.71 -26.05
CA ALA A 167 -7.74 -12.25 -25.85
C ALA A 167 -6.83 -11.74 -24.69
N GLY A 168 -6.23 -12.64 -23.91
CA GLY A 168 -5.37 -12.29 -22.77
C GLY A 168 -3.88 -12.10 -23.12
N PRO A 169 -3.07 -11.53 -22.22
CA PRO A 169 -1.60 -11.55 -22.36
C PRO A 169 -1.12 -13.00 -22.41
N VAL A 170 -0.28 -13.31 -23.40
CA VAL A 170 0.12 -14.69 -23.71
C VAL A 170 1.39 -15.09 -22.96
N ALA A 171 2.18 -14.10 -22.54
CA ALA A 171 3.43 -14.30 -21.82
C ALA A 171 3.60 -13.27 -20.72
N SER A 172 4.40 -13.61 -19.70
CA SER A 172 4.79 -12.69 -18.64
C SER A 172 6.21 -12.18 -18.89
N LEU A 173 6.45 -10.89 -18.68
CA LEU A 173 7.81 -10.36 -18.78
C LEU A 173 8.78 -11.06 -17.81
N ALA A 174 8.25 -11.58 -16.68
CA ALA A 174 9.03 -12.35 -15.72
C ALA A 174 9.79 -13.51 -16.40
N ASP A 175 9.15 -14.17 -17.37
CA ASP A 175 9.70 -15.33 -18.09
C ASP A 175 10.93 -14.92 -18.93
N TYR A 176 10.95 -13.69 -19.44
CA TYR A 176 12.01 -13.16 -20.31
C TYR A 176 13.10 -12.39 -19.57
N THR A 177 12.95 -12.12 -18.26
CA THR A 177 13.89 -11.29 -17.47
C THR A 177 15.35 -11.75 -17.62
N HIS A 178 15.58 -13.06 -17.67
CA HIS A 178 16.91 -13.66 -17.80
C HIS A 178 17.60 -13.35 -19.14
N LEU A 179 16.84 -13.03 -20.19
CA LEU A 179 17.38 -12.66 -21.50
C LEU A 179 18.04 -11.27 -21.49
N TYR A 180 17.64 -10.41 -20.55
CA TYR A 180 18.13 -9.04 -20.42
C TYR A 180 19.30 -8.89 -19.42
N ALA A 181 19.96 -9.98 -19.04
CA ALA A 181 21.01 -9.97 -18.02
C ALA A 181 22.10 -8.91 -18.27
N ASP A 182 22.50 -8.72 -19.53
CA ASP A 182 23.52 -7.75 -19.95
C ASP A 182 22.93 -6.40 -20.41
N ARG A 183 21.60 -6.22 -20.33
CA ARG A 183 20.86 -5.08 -20.89
C ARG A 183 19.76 -4.56 -19.93
N PRO A 184 20.13 -4.09 -18.72
CA PRO A 184 19.16 -3.65 -17.70
C PRO A 184 18.32 -2.44 -18.12
N GLU A 185 18.84 -1.58 -18.99
CA GLU A 185 18.16 -0.38 -19.51
C GLU A 185 16.94 -0.75 -20.37
N ASP A 186 17.10 -1.76 -21.25
CA ASP A 186 16.03 -2.23 -22.13
C ASP A 186 14.95 -2.96 -21.32
N LEU A 187 15.35 -3.73 -20.30
CA LEU A 187 14.41 -4.35 -19.36
C LEU A 187 13.63 -3.29 -18.57
N ARG A 188 14.30 -2.23 -18.11
CA ARG A 188 13.64 -1.10 -17.43
C ARG A 188 12.60 -0.45 -18.34
N TYR A 189 12.96 -0.18 -19.60
CA TYR A 189 12.05 0.39 -20.57
C TYR A 189 10.84 -0.50 -20.83
N ALA A 190 11.05 -1.81 -21.00
CA ALA A 190 9.98 -2.78 -21.19
C ALA A 190 9.00 -2.80 -20.00
N CYS A 191 9.53 -2.88 -18.78
CA CYS A 191 8.72 -2.85 -17.56
C CYS A 191 7.88 -1.55 -17.45
N LEU A 192 8.49 -0.38 -17.66
CA LEU A 192 7.79 0.91 -17.59
C LEU A 192 6.68 1.02 -18.64
N THR A 193 6.97 0.56 -19.86
CA THR A 193 6.00 0.58 -20.96
C THR A 193 4.81 -0.31 -20.63
N ILE A 194 5.04 -1.54 -20.15
CA ILE A 194 3.95 -2.46 -19.79
C ILE A 194 3.10 -1.91 -18.64
N ILE A 195 3.72 -1.29 -17.62
CA ILE A 195 2.98 -0.62 -16.54
C ILE A 195 2.13 0.55 -17.06
N ASN A 196 2.68 1.37 -17.96
CA ASN A 196 1.98 2.52 -18.55
C ASN A 196 0.78 2.10 -19.40
N MET A 197 0.88 0.97 -20.09
CA MET A 197 -0.18 0.45 -20.97
C MET A 197 -1.30 -0.25 -20.20
N GLY A 198 -1.19 -0.45 -18.88
CA GLY A 198 -2.27 -0.97 -18.03
C GLY A 198 -2.74 -2.40 -18.35
N GLY A 199 -1.98 -3.15 -19.16
CA GLY A 199 -2.36 -4.47 -19.68
C GLY A 199 -2.00 -5.66 -18.79
N ALA A 200 -1.35 -5.42 -17.64
CA ALA A 200 -0.87 -6.46 -16.75
C ALA A 200 -1.87 -6.75 -15.62
N GLY A 201 -2.19 -8.03 -15.38
CA GLY A 201 -2.94 -8.43 -14.19
C GLY A 201 -2.19 -8.10 -12.89
N ALA A 202 -2.89 -8.06 -11.75
CA ALA A 202 -2.32 -7.62 -10.47
C ALA A 202 -1.02 -8.35 -10.07
N GLN A 203 -0.92 -9.66 -10.37
CA GLN A 203 0.28 -10.44 -10.08
C GLN A 203 1.47 -10.08 -10.99
N ALA A 204 1.21 -9.85 -12.28
CA ALA A 204 2.23 -9.38 -13.21
C ALA A 204 2.67 -7.96 -12.89
N GLN A 205 1.74 -7.10 -12.46
CA GLN A 205 2.07 -5.76 -12.00
C GLN A 205 3.01 -5.80 -10.78
N ARG A 206 2.74 -6.65 -9.78
CA ARG A 206 3.64 -6.82 -8.62
C ARG A 206 5.05 -7.27 -9.01
N SER A 207 5.16 -8.24 -9.93
CA SER A 207 6.47 -8.70 -10.39
C SER A 207 7.23 -7.61 -11.17
N LEU A 208 6.53 -6.82 -11.99
CA LEU A 208 7.11 -5.68 -12.71
C LEU A 208 7.65 -4.61 -11.74
N TYR A 209 6.88 -4.23 -10.72
CA TYR A 209 7.33 -3.28 -9.70
C TYR A 209 8.54 -3.81 -8.92
N ARG A 210 8.55 -5.10 -8.57
CA ARG A 210 9.70 -5.74 -7.92
C ARG A 210 10.95 -5.64 -8.80
N THR A 211 10.86 -6.07 -10.06
CA THR A 211 12.00 -6.04 -10.98
C THR A 211 12.49 -4.60 -11.20
N LEU A 212 11.59 -3.64 -11.38
CA LEU A 212 11.96 -2.23 -11.54
C LEU A 212 12.65 -1.68 -10.29
N LEU A 213 12.13 -1.96 -9.09
CA LEU A 213 12.74 -1.51 -7.85
C LEU A 213 14.16 -2.09 -7.72
N ASP A 214 14.32 -3.39 -7.99
CA ASP A 214 15.62 -4.03 -7.94
C ASP A 214 16.60 -3.45 -8.97
N LEU A 215 16.14 -3.09 -10.18
CA LEU A 215 16.93 -2.43 -11.22
C LEU A 215 17.36 -1.01 -10.82
N TYR A 216 16.44 -0.18 -10.33
CA TYR A 216 16.77 1.18 -9.87
C TYR A 216 17.76 1.14 -8.70
N LEU A 217 17.58 0.22 -7.76
CA LEU A 217 18.50 0.09 -6.64
C LEU A 217 19.81 -0.63 -7.00
N ALA A 218 19.88 -1.32 -8.16
CA ALA A 218 21.13 -1.92 -8.69
C ALA A 218 21.96 -0.95 -9.53
N GLY A 219 21.30 -0.03 -10.24
CA GLY A 219 21.94 0.81 -11.24
C GLY A 219 22.70 2.02 -10.70
N LEU A 220 22.61 2.39 -9.41
CA LEU A 220 23.07 3.71 -8.99
C LEU A 220 23.95 3.74 -7.73
N PRO A 221 25.22 4.12 -7.90
CA PRO A 221 25.85 5.12 -7.07
C PRO A 221 25.42 6.53 -7.54
N GLY A 222 24.44 7.15 -6.88
CA GLY A 222 24.03 8.54 -7.16
C GLY A 222 22.63 8.92 -6.66
N GLN A 223 22.37 10.22 -6.49
CA GLN A 223 21.07 10.75 -6.02
C GLN A 223 19.95 10.60 -7.07
N ALA A 224 20.28 10.59 -8.37
CA ALA A 224 19.29 10.63 -9.46
C ALA A 224 18.35 9.42 -9.45
N GLY A 225 18.86 8.19 -9.51
CA GLY A 225 17.95 7.05 -9.50
C GLY A 225 17.56 6.53 -8.11
N GLN A 226 18.09 7.12 -7.02
CA GLN A 226 17.39 7.07 -5.74
C GLN A 226 16.07 7.86 -5.79
N GLN A 227 16.02 8.97 -6.54
CA GLN A 227 14.77 9.70 -6.78
C GLN A 227 13.83 8.88 -7.66
N ASP A 228 14.32 8.28 -8.76
CA ASP A 228 13.49 7.42 -9.62
C ASP A 228 12.89 6.22 -8.85
N ALA A 229 13.68 5.59 -7.97
CA ALA A 229 13.19 4.52 -7.09
C ALA A 229 12.09 5.01 -6.14
N LEU A 230 12.26 6.21 -5.56
CA LEU A 230 11.26 6.81 -4.67
C LEU A 230 9.97 7.15 -5.43
N ASP A 231 10.10 7.70 -6.63
CA ASP A 231 8.97 8.07 -7.48
C ASP A 231 8.21 6.84 -7.96
N LEU A 232 8.90 5.73 -8.24
CA LEU A 232 8.27 4.44 -8.50
C LEU A 232 7.44 3.96 -7.30
N LEU A 233 7.99 4.02 -6.08
CA LEU A 233 7.29 3.61 -4.86
C LEU A 233 6.03 4.46 -4.61
N LYS A 234 6.12 5.78 -4.83
CA LYS A 234 4.98 6.70 -4.72
C LYS A 234 3.92 6.44 -5.77
N ARG A 235 4.34 6.21 -7.02
CA ARG A 235 3.42 5.89 -8.13
C ARG A 235 2.66 4.60 -7.87
N GLY A 236 3.33 3.59 -7.31
CA GLY A 236 2.71 2.32 -6.96
C GLY A 236 1.86 2.34 -5.68
N TRP A 237 1.94 3.39 -4.85
CA TRP A 237 1.13 3.52 -3.64
C TRP A 237 0.58 4.94 -3.49
N PRO A 238 -0.52 5.25 -4.20
CA PRO A 238 -1.17 6.56 -4.10
C PRO A 238 -1.86 6.75 -2.73
N PRO A 239 -2.02 7.99 -2.26
CA PRO A 239 -2.67 8.28 -0.98
C PRO A 239 -4.13 7.80 -1.00
N GLY A 240 -4.50 6.92 -0.08
CA GLY A 240 -5.85 6.37 0.07
C GLY A 240 -6.17 5.14 -0.80
N GLY A 241 -5.20 4.62 -1.56
CA GLY A 241 -5.33 3.38 -2.33
C GLY A 241 -4.47 2.24 -1.79
N PRO A 242 -4.76 0.97 -2.17
CA PRO A 242 -3.89 -0.15 -1.87
C PRO A 242 -2.60 -0.08 -2.72
N PRO A 243 -1.47 -0.60 -2.22
CA PRO A 243 -0.24 -0.65 -2.99
C PRO A 243 -0.35 -1.62 -4.17
N ALA A 244 0.23 -1.23 -5.30
CA ALA A 244 0.37 -2.02 -6.52
C ALA A 244 1.49 -3.08 -6.43
N TYR A 245 2.29 -3.04 -5.37
CA TYR A 245 3.40 -3.93 -5.10
C TYR A 245 3.26 -4.57 -3.73
N ASP A 246 4.08 -5.60 -3.49
CA ASP A 246 4.21 -6.22 -2.17
C ASP A 246 5.09 -5.35 -1.26
N VAL A 247 4.51 -4.87 -0.16
CA VAL A 247 5.16 -3.92 0.76
C VAL A 247 6.31 -4.59 1.51
N ASP A 248 6.15 -5.84 1.93
CA ASP A 248 7.17 -6.57 2.69
C ASP A 248 8.38 -6.84 1.80
N GLN A 249 8.14 -7.26 0.56
CA GLN A 249 9.22 -7.43 -0.41
C GLN A 249 9.94 -6.10 -0.72
N ALA A 250 9.20 -4.99 -0.88
CA ALA A 250 9.78 -3.68 -1.12
C ALA A 250 10.65 -3.21 0.06
N LEU A 251 10.20 -3.45 1.30
CA LEU A 251 10.98 -3.17 2.52
C LEU A 251 12.28 -3.98 2.54
N VAL A 252 12.23 -5.27 2.18
CA VAL A 252 13.43 -6.12 2.11
C VAL A 252 14.41 -5.61 1.05
N SER A 253 13.94 -5.27 -0.16
CA SER A 253 14.79 -4.72 -1.23
C SER A 253 15.43 -3.38 -0.82
N CYS A 254 14.67 -2.47 -0.22
CA CYS A 254 15.21 -1.18 0.24
C CYS A 254 16.22 -1.35 1.38
N ARG A 255 15.94 -2.24 2.34
CA ARG A 255 16.83 -2.51 3.49
C ARG A 255 18.12 -3.20 3.06
N GLY A 256 18.05 -4.17 2.16
CA GLY A 256 19.21 -4.90 1.64
C GLY A 256 20.23 -3.99 0.94
N ARG A 257 19.78 -2.85 0.41
CA ARG A 257 20.62 -1.88 -0.33
C ARG A 257 20.83 -0.55 0.40
N GLY A 258 20.36 -0.43 1.64
CA GLY A 258 20.53 0.79 2.45
C GLY A 258 19.77 2.01 1.93
N PHE A 259 18.66 1.83 1.22
CA PHE A 259 17.89 2.93 0.65
C PHE A 259 16.96 3.58 1.69
N ALA A 260 17.52 4.49 2.50
CA ALA A 260 16.81 5.15 3.60
C ALA A 260 15.55 5.93 3.17
N PRO A 261 15.56 6.75 2.09
CA PRO A 261 14.38 7.50 1.66
C PRO A 261 13.18 6.60 1.32
N GLY A 262 13.41 5.45 0.67
CA GLY A 262 12.37 4.48 0.35
C GLY A 262 11.81 3.79 1.59
N LEU A 263 12.67 3.41 2.54
CA LEU A 263 12.24 2.82 3.81
C LEU A 263 11.35 3.79 4.60
N VAL A 264 11.73 5.06 4.70
CA VAL A 264 10.93 6.08 5.38
C VAL A 264 9.55 6.22 4.73
N PHE A 265 9.48 6.27 3.40
CA PHE A 265 8.20 6.30 2.68
C PHE A 265 7.34 5.08 2.97
N LEU A 266 7.89 3.86 2.88
CA LEU A 266 7.14 2.62 3.09
C LEU A 266 6.62 2.48 4.53
N TYR A 267 7.43 2.88 5.51
CA TYR A 267 7.01 2.88 6.92
C TYR A 267 5.97 3.95 7.21
N GLU A 268 6.12 5.17 6.67
CA GLU A 268 5.12 6.23 6.80
C GLU A 268 3.77 5.84 6.17
N ALA A 269 3.78 5.23 4.98
CA ALA A 269 2.57 4.77 4.30
C ALA A 269 1.88 3.61 5.03
N SER A 270 2.66 2.76 5.69
CA SER A 270 2.16 1.64 6.52
C SER A 270 1.69 2.05 7.92
N GLY A 271 1.89 3.31 8.33
CA GLY A 271 1.59 3.78 9.68
C GLY A 271 2.60 3.35 10.76
N LEU A 272 3.75 2.80 10.35
CA LEU A 272 4.83 2.32 11.21
C LEU A 272 5.85 3.43 11.48
N TYR A 273 5.40 4.49 12.16
CA TYR A 273 6.20 5.72 12.28
C TYR A 273 7.45 5.56 13.15
N ARG A 274 7.46 4.63 14.11
CA ARG A 274 8.62 4.40 15.00
C ARG A 274 9.79 3.78 14.25
N GLU A 275 9.48 2.89 13.31
CA GLU A 275 10.43 2.25 12.41
C GLU A 275 11.00 3.28 11.43
N ALA A 276 10.16 4.16 10.87
CA ALA A 276 10.61 5.30 10.05
C ALA A 276 11.58 6.20 10.84
N ALA A 277 11.25 6.54 12.08
CA ALA A 277 12.14 7.30 12.97
C ALA A 277 13.44 6.54 13.26
N GLY A 278 13.39 5.21 13.42
CA GLY A 278 14.56 4.35 13.55
C GLY A 278 15.52 4.45 12.36
N VAL A 279 14.99 4.44 11.14
CA VAL A 279 15.79 4.57 9.91
C VAL A 279 16.45 5.95 9.83
N LEU A 280 15.70 7.03 10.12
CA LEU A 280 16.23 8.39 10.10
C LEU A 280 17.35 8.59 11.14
N ARG A 281 17.18 8.02 12.35
CA ARG A 281 18.22 8.03 13.39
C ARG A 281 19.47 7.28 12.95
N ALA A 282 19.32 6.12 12.31
CA ALA A 282 20.46 5.36 11.80
C ALA A 282 21.19 6.07 10.65
N ALA A 283 20.47 6.85 9.84
CA ALA A 283 21.03 7.68 8.78
C ALA A 283 21.63 9.00 9.28
N GLY A 284 21.41 9.38 10.55
CA GLY A 284 21.82 10.68 11.10
C GLY A 284 21.01 11.87 10.56
N ASP A 285 19.87 11.64 9.93
CA ASP A 285 19.03 12.71 9.38
C ASP A 285 18.13 13.32 10.47
N ALA A 286 18.71 14.26 11.22
CA ALA A 286 18.01 15.00 12.28
C ALA A 286 16.88 15.89 11.74
N ALA A 287 17.01 16.43 10.53
CA ALA A 287 16.00 17.31 9.93
C ALA A 287 14.77 16.51 9.48
N GLY A 288 15.01 15.36 8.82
CA GLY A 288 13.94 14.43 8.46
C GLY A 288 13.20 13.89 9.68
N LEU A 289 13.89 13.60 10.78
CA LEU A 289 13.26 13.15 12.03
C LEU A 289 12.32 14.20 12.63
N LEU A 290 12.73 15.47 12.66
CA LEU A 290 11.87 16.57 13.09
C LEU A 290 10.64 16.71 12.19
N ALA A 291 10.84 16.69 10.87
CA ALA A 291 9.75 16.80 9.91
C ALA A 291 8.75 15.63 10.02
N LEU A 292 9.23 14.41 10.31
CA LEU A 292 8.37 13.25 10.59
C LEU A 292 7.54 13.47 11.87
N CYS A 293 8.16 13.95 12.95
CA CYS A 293 7.47 14.25 14.21
C CYS A 293 6.42 15.37 14.03
N GLU A 294 6.70 16.39 13.22
CA GLU A 294 5.73 17.46 12.92
C GLU A 294 4.49 16.95 12.18
N ARG A 295 4.68 16.07 11.19
CA ARG A 295 3.61 15.51 10.35
C ARG A 295 2.81 14.40 11.03
N ARG A 296 3.46 13.58 11.85
CA ARG A 296 2.93 12.30 12.37
C ARG A 296 3.12 12.09 13.86
N GLY A 297 3.60 13.08 14.60
CA GLY A 297 3.80 13.01 16.05
C GLY A 297 2.60 13.48 16.89
N ASP A 298 1.49 13.90 16.27
CA ASP A 298 0.28 14.29 16.99
C ASP A 298 -0.73 13.15 17.01
N ALA A 299 -0.98 12.59 18.21
CA ALA A 299 -1.96 11.54 18.43
C ALA A 299 -3.38 11.94 18.02
N ARG A 300 -3.72 13.25 18.10
CA ARG A 300 -5.03 13.77 17.70
C ARG A 300 -5.28 13.67 16.20
N GLN A 301 -4.21 13.53 15.41
CA GLN A 301 -4.25 13.42 13.95
C GLN A 301 -3.97 11.99 13.46
N GLY A 302 -4.08 10.99 14.34
CA GLY A 302 -3.75 9.59 14.03
C GLY A 302 -2.26 9.28 13.98
N GLY A 303 -1.43 10.15 14.58
CA GLY A 303 0.01 9.97 14.74
C GLY A 303 0.40 9.27 16.05
N ASP A 304 1.70 9.24 16.35
CA ASP A 304 2.25 8.64 17.56
C ASP A 304 3.01 9.70 18.39
N ALA A 305 2.45 10.06 19.56
CA ALA A 305 3.05 11.03 20.48
C ALA A 305 4.39 10.57 21.08
N THR A 306 4.67 9.26 21.05
CA THR A 306 5.96 8.72 21.51
C THR A 306 7.13 9.10 20.59
N LEU A 307 6.86 9.53 19.35
CA LEU A 307 7.88 10.01 18.43
C LEU A 307 8.64 11.23 18.97
N TRP A 308 7.93 12.16 19.62
CA TRP A 308 8.56 13.35 20.22
C TRP A 308 9.48 12.98 21.39
N ARG A 309 9.09 11.95 22.16
CA ARG A 309 9.94 11.40 23.22
C ARG A 309 11.19 10.76 22.62
N ASP A 310 11.02 9.86 21.65
CA ASP A 310 12.11 9.13 21.01
C ASP A 310 13.09 10.08 20.28
N ALA A 311 12.57 11.17 19.68
CA ALA A 311 13.37 12.22 19.06
C ALA A 311 14.15 13.04 20.09
N LEU A 312 13.48 13.47 21.17
CA LEU A 312 14.15 14.19 22.27
C LEU A 312 15.26 13.34 22.90
N GLU A 313 15.00 12.05 23.15
CA GLU A 313 15.97 11.12 23.72
C GLU A 313 17.16 10.86 22.77
N HIS A 314 16.91 10.84 21.45
CA HIS A 314 17.97 10.74 20.47
C HIS A 314 18.84 12.00 20.40
N PHE A 315 18.23 13.18 20.29
CA PHE A 315 18.99 14.44 20.24
C PHE A 315 19.72 14.72 21.55
N ALA A 316 19.13 14.35 22.68
CA ALA A 316 19.78 14.44 23.98
C ALA A 316 21.01 13.53 24.09
N ARG A 317 21.12 12.44 23.31
CA ARG A 317 22.30 11.56 23.34
C ARG A 317 23.43 11.98 22.40
N LEU A 318 23.24 13.02 21.59
CA LEU A 318 24.28 13.49 20.67
C LEU A 318 25.50 14.03 21.46
N PRO A 319 26.74 13.71 21.03
CA PRO A 319 27.96 14.09 21.75
C PRO A 319 28.32 15.58 21.58
N ASP A 320 27.86 16.23 20.50
CA ASP A 320 28.07 17.66 20.26
C ASP A 320 27.03 18.48 21.04
N GLY A 321 27.49 19.23 22.04
CA GLY A 321 26.63 20.03 22.91
C GLY A 321 25.92 21.18 22.19
N GLU A 322 26.52 21.79 21.16
CA GLU A 322 25.88 22.90 20.44
C GLU A 322 24.83 22.41 19.45
N GLU A 323 25.15 21.38 18.66
CA GLU A 323 24.18 20.79 17.73
C GLU A 323 23.02 20.15 18.50
N SER A 324 23.32 19.40 19.57
CA SER A 324 22.31 18.83 20.47
C SER A 324 21.40 19.93 21.04
N ALA A 325 21.97 21.04 21.53
CA ALA A 325 21.19 22.13 22.08
C ALA A 325 20.28 22.81 21.04
N ALA A 326 20.75 23.00 19.80
CA ALA A 326 19.94 23.55 18.72
C ALA A 326 18.75 22.65 18.36
N ARG A 327 18.99 21.33 18.24
CA ARG A 327 17.95 20.33 17.90
C ARG A 327 16.94 20.16 19.03
N VAL A 328 17.42 20.06 20.28
CA VAL A 328 16.56 20.00 21.47
C VAL A 328 15.69 21.25 21.57
N ARG A 329 16.22 22.45 21.29
CA ARG A 329 15.43 23.68 21.27
C ARG A 329 14.27 23.62 20.27
N GLY A 330 14.53 23.10 19.06
CA GLY A 330 13.49 22.87 18.06
C GLY A 330 12.39 21.94 18.58
N VAL A 331 12.76 20.79 19.14
CA VAL A 331 11.79 19.85 19.74
C VAL A 331 10.99 20.50 20.86
N LEU A 332 11.65 21.23 21.78
CA LEU A 332 10.99 21.88 22.91
C LEU A 332 9.94 22.91 22.47
N GLN A 333 10.19 23.66 21.38
CA GLN A 333 9.21 24.61 20.85
C GLN A 333 7.92 23.92 20.39
N HIS A 334 8.03 22.77 19.72
CA HIS A 334 6.86 22.01 19.27
C HIS A 334 6.14 21.29 20.42
N VAL A 335 6.91 20.78 21.39
CA VAL A 335 6.36 20.16 22.62
C VAL A 335 5.61 21.19 23.45
N GLU A 336 6.14 22.41 23.60
CA GLU A 336 5.51 23.53 24.30
C GLU A 336 4.21 23.97 23.60
N ALA A 337 4.25 24.15 22.27
CA ALA A 337 3.08 24.62 21.52
C ALA A 337 1.89 23.64 21.52
N ARG A 338 2.15 22.33 21.68
CA ARG A 338 1.14 21.27 21.55
C ARG A 338 0.92 20.47 22.83
N ALA A 339 1.57 20.84 23.94
CA ALA A 339 1.51 20.15 25.25
C ALA A 339 1.71 18.62 25.15
N LEU A 340 2.72 18.19 24.39
CA LEU A 340 2.87 16.77 24.00
C LEU A 340 3.58 15.91 25.04
N LEU A 341 4.42 16.50 25.89
CA LEU A 341 5.21 15.78 26.90
C LEU A 341 5.18 16.51 28.25
N PRO A 342 5.05 15.77 29.37
CA PRO A 342 5.15 16.34 30.70
C PRO A 342 6.55 16.95 30.97
N PRO A 343 6.66 18.08 31.69
CA PRO A 343 7.93 18.75 31.97
C PRO A 343 8.94 17.88 32.71
N LEU A 344 8.46 17.06 33.65
CA LEU A 344 9.30 16.13 34.41
C LEU A 344 9.95 15.08 33.51
N GLN A 345 9.22 14.61 32.50
CA GLN A 345 9.75 13.65 31.54
C GLN A 345 10.81 14.29 30.64
N VAL A 346 10.57 15.52 30.18
CA VAL A 346 11.56 16.30 29.42
C VAL A 346 12.83 16.49 30.25
N LEU A 347 12.70 16.91 31.52
CA LEU A 347 13.84 17.10 32.42
C LEU A 347 14.61 15.81 32.66
N HIS A 348 13.91 14.68 32.87
CA HIS A 348 14.56 13.39 33.09
C HIS A 348 15.39 12.95 31.88
N ILE A 349 14.89 13.16 30.65
CA ILE A 349 15.61 12.81 29.42
C ILE A 349 16.85 13.70 29.25
N LEU A 350 16.70 15.02 29.43
CA LEU A 350 17.79 15.97 29.22
C LEU A 350 18.87 15.87 30.31
N ALA A 351 18.51 15.48 31.53
CA ALA A 351 19.46 15.25 32.62
C ALA A 351 20.44 14.10 32.36
N GLN A 352 20.14 13.20 31.41
CA GLN A 352 21.04 12.09 31.07
C GLN A 352 22.30 12.55 30.30
N ASN A 353 22.30 13.77 29.74
CA ASN A 353 23.45 14.31 29.01
C ASN A 353 24.14 15.47 29.77
N PRO A 354 25.37 15.28 30.27
CA PRO A 354 26.10 16.32 31.00
C PRO A 354 26.60 17.47 30.11
N ALA A 355 26.62 17.30 28.78
CA ALA A 355 27.01 18.37 27.84
C ALA A 355 25.91 19.42 27.65
N LEU A 356 24.66 19.11 28.00
CA LEU A 356 23.54 20.03 27.91
C LEU A 356 23.51 20.99 29.10
N ARG A 357 23.46 22.28 28.81
CA ARG A 357 23.37 23.33 29.82
C ARG A 357 21.92 23.51 30.29
N LEU A 358 21.74 23.76 31.58
CA LEU A 358 20.42 23.98 32.20
C LEU A 358 19.69 25.21 31.62
N ASP A 359 20.43 26.18 31.07
CA ASP A 359 19.88 27.37 30.42
C ASP A 359 18.89 27.05 29.28
N LEU A 360 19.11 25.93 28.58
CA LEU A 360 18.28 25.46 27.48
C LEU A 360 16.85 25.14 27.92
N VAL A 361 16.70 24.53 29.11
CA VAL A 361 15.41 24.03 29.61
C VAL A 361 14.78 25.03 30.58
N LYS A 362 15.58 25.87 31.24
CA LYS A 362 15.09 26.84 32.24
C LYS A 362 13.93 27.69 31.71
N GLY A 363 14.07 28.24 30.50
CA GLY A 363 13.01 29.06 29.89
C GLY A 363 11.72 28.28 29.64
N TYR A 364 11.84 27.03 29.16
CA TYR A 364 10.71 26.14 28.94
C TYR A 364 10.01 25.78 30.25
N VAL A 365 10.76 25.33 31.27
CA VAL A 365 10.18 24.95 32.57
C VAL A 365 9.52 26.13 33.25
N SER A 366 10.14 27.31 33.24
CA SER A 366 9.53 28.52 33.83
C SER A 366 8.19 28.85 33.19
N ARG A 367 8.10 28.88 31.85
CA ARG A 367 6.84 29.18 31.15
C ARG A 367 5.79 28.11 31.37
N GLN A 368 6.17 26.83 31.38
CA GLN A 368 5.22 25.75 31.62
C GLN A 368 4.69 25.76 33.05
N LEU A 369 5.55 25.96 34.06
CA LEU A 369 5.12 26.10 35.45
C LEU A 369 4.22 27.33 35.64
N GLU A 370 4.50 28.46 34.96
CA GLU A 370 3.63 29.64 34.98
C GLU A 370 2.29 29.39 34.28
N ALA A 371 2.24 28.58 33.23
CA ALA A 371 1.01 28.17 32.59
C ALA A 371 0.19 27.24 33.50
N ASP A 372 0.83 26.22 34.06
CA ASP A 372 0.21 25.25 34.96
C ASP A 372 -0.30 25.96 36.25
N ASN A 373 0.49 26.85 36.86
CA ASN A 373 0.06 27.63 38.02
C ASN A 373 -1.14 28.53 37.72
N ARG A 374 -1.22 29.12 36.51
CA ARG A 374 -2.38 29.93 36.09
C ARG A 374 -3.62 29.07 35.89
N ALA A 375 -3.46 27.89 35.29
CA ALA A 375 -4.56 26.94 35.16
C ALA A 375 -5.06 26.48 36.53
N MET A 376 -4.14 26.11 37.43
CA MET A 376 -4.47 25.73 38.81
C MET A 376 -5.18 26.87 39.56
N ALA A 377 -4.73 28.13 39.42
CA ALA A 377 -5.37 29.26 40.07
C ALA A 377 -6.81 29.48 39.56
N ALA A 378 -7.03 29.35 38.24
CA ALA A 378 -8.36 29.45 37.65
C ALA A 378 -9.27 28.31 38.10
N ASP A 379 -8.76 27.07 38.18
CA ASP A 379 -9.52 25.91 38.66
C ASP A 379 -9.89 26.05 40.14
N VAL A 380 -9.00 26.61 40.98
CA VAL A 380 -9.27 26.90 42.39
C VAL A 380 -10.32 28.00 42.54
N GLU A 381 -10.22 29.09 41.79
CA GLU A 381 -11.21 30.18 41.82
C GLU A 381 -12.61 29.68 41.39
N GLU A 382 -12.68 28.85 40.36
CA GLU A 382 -13.92 28.21 39.92
C GLU A 382 -14.48 27.26 41.00
N ALA A 383 -13.61 26.47 41.66
CA ALA A 383 -14.03 25.59 42.74
C ALA A 383 -14.58 26.39 43.94
N GLU A 384 -13.92 27.47 44.36
CA GLU A 384 -14.40 28.36 45.42
C GLU A 384 -15.77 28.96 45.07
N ARG A 385 -15.95 29.44 43.83
CA ARG A 385 -17.24 29.97 43.37
C ARG A 385 -18.35 28.91 43.44
N LEU A 386 -18.07 27.69 42.96
CA LEU A 386 -19.04 26.59 43.00
C LEU A 386 -19.36 26.16 44.43
N GLU A 387 -18.37 26.14 45.33
CA GLU A 387 -18.58 25.84 46.75
C GLU A 387 -19.48 26.87 47.43
N GLU A 388 -19.27 28.16 47.18
CA GLU A 388 -20.14 29.23 47.69
C GLU A 388 -21.57 29.11 47.17
N GLU A 389 -21.76 28.77 45.89
CA GLU A 389 -23.08 28.54 45.31
C GLU A 389 -23.79 27.33 45.93
N VAL A 390 -23.06 26.23 46.15
CA VAL A 390 -23.58 25.03 46.81
C VAL A 390 -23.98 25.33 48.25
N GLU A 391 -23.17 26.06 49.00
CA GLU A 391 -23.47 26.38 50.39
C GLU A 391 -24.65 27.35 50.50
N ARG A 392 -24.73 28.35 49.60
CA ARG A 392 -25.90 29.23 49.49
C ARG A 392 -27.18 28.44 49.20
N ALA A 393 -27.11 27.45 48.31
CA ALA A 393 -28.24 26.58 47.99
C ALA A 393 -28.64 25.67 49.18
N ARG A 394 -27.66 25.15 49.92
CA ARG A 394 -27.91 24.35 51.14
C ARG A 394 -28.60 25.15 52.23
N LEU A 395 -28.09 26.35 52.54
CA LEU A 395 -28.73 27.24 53.52
C LEU A 395 -30.13 27.64 53.09
N ALA A 396 -30.36 27.91 51.80
CA ALA A 396 -31.70 28.16 51.28
C ALA A 396 -32.64 26.97 51.48
N LEU A 397 -32.16 25.74 51.25
CA LEU A 397 -32.93 24.52 51.49
C LEU A 397 -33.25 24.31 52.98
N GLU A 398 -32.28 24.53 53.86
CA GLU A 398 -32.49 24.43 55.32
C GLU A 398 -33.55 25.43 55.78
N ARG A 399 -33.44 26.70 55.37
CA ARG A 399 -34.43 27.74 55.69
C ARG A 399 -35.83 27.37 55.21
N LEU A 400 -35.97 26.86 53.99
CA LEU A 400 -37.25 26.39 53.47
C LEU A 400 -37.83 25.20 54.26
N ARG A 401 -37.00 24.39 54.93
CA ARG A 401 -37.43 23.24 55.74
C ARG A 401 -37.76 23.61 57.19
N SER A 402 -37.03 24.54 57.80
CA SER A 402 -37.10 24.81 59.24
C SER A 402 -37.76 26.13 59.62
N GLU A 403 -37.74 27.13 58.74
CA GLU A 403 -38.26 28.48 59.02
C GLU A 403 -39.64 28.70 58.38
N PRO A 404 -40.60 29.33 59.09
CA PRO A 404 -41.88 29.69 58.49
C PRO A 404 -41.70 30.80 57.46
N VAL A 405 -42.21 30.59 56.24
CA VAL A 405 -42.19 31.59 55.16
C VAL A 405 -43.37 32.55 55.32
N VAL A 406 -43.09 33.85 55.46
CA VAL A 406 -44.13 34.89 55.58
C VAL A 406 -44.45 35.48 54.21
N PHE A 407 -45.69 35.34 53.76
CA PHE A 407 -46.17 35.94 52.52
C PHE A 407 -46.80 37.30 52.79
N GLN A 408 -46.13 38.38 52.35
CA GLN A 408 -46.61 39.77 52.52
C GLN A 408 -47.17 40.38 51.22
N SER A 409 -47.15 39.65 50.11
CA SER A 409 -47.68 40.16 48.84
C SER A 409 -49.18 40.39 48.95
N ASN A 410 -49.64 41.56 48.51
CA ASN A 410 -51.05 41.91 48.34
C ASN A 410 -51.47 41.93 46.86
N ARG A 411 -50.59 41.49 45.96
CA ARG A 411 -50.82 41.41 44.52
C ARG A 411 -50.57 40.02 43.95
N ASP A 412 -51.39 39.69 42.97
CA ASP A 412 -51.30 38.50 42.15
C ASP A 412 -50.07 38.55 41.24
N ALA A 413 -49.25 37.51 41.24
CA ALA A 413 -47.99 37.48 40.51
C ALA A 413 -48.15 37.31 38.98
N ALA A 414 -49.30 36.81 38.49
CA ALA A 414 -49.56 36.66 37.05
C ALA A 414 -50.26 37.89 36.46
N THR A 415 -51.22 38.46 37.21
CA THR A 415 -52.13 39.50 36.70
C THR A 415 -51.87 40.88 37.31
N GLY A 416 -51.13 40.96 38.42
CA GLY A 416 -50.88 42.21 39.15
C GLY A 416 -52.09 42.76 39.91
N ALA A 417 -53.25 42.09 39.83
CA ALA A 417 -54.47 42.46 40.54
C ALA A 417 -54.33 42.31 42.06
N ALA A 418 -55.20 42.95 42.84
CA ALA A 418 -55.25 42.73 44.28
C ALA A 418 -55.53 41.25 44.60
N LEU A 419 -54.84 40.72 45.61
CA LEU A 419 -55.09 39.37 46.11
C LEU A 419 -56.45 39.33 46.82
N GLU A 420 -57.31 38.44 46.35
CA GLU A 420 -58.65 38.15 46.88
C GLU A 420 -58.67 36.71 47.43
N LEU A 421 -59.42 36.49 48.51
CA LEU A 421 -59.58 35.16 49.08
C LEU A 421 -60.59 34.34 48.24
N PRO A 422 -60.30 33.06 47.93
CA PRO A 422 -59.13 32.28 48.34
C PRO A 422 -57.87 32.56 47.49
N SER A 423 -56.72 32.70 48.17
CA SER A 423 -55.40 32.88 47.56
C SER A 423 -54.50 31.65 47.77
N VAL A 424 -53.61 31.41 46.82
CA VAL A 424 -52.62 30.32 46.86
C VAL A 424 -51.22 30.91 46.88
N HIS A 425 -50.38 30.44 47.80
CA HIS A 425 -49.02 30.92 48.00
C HIS A 425 -48.02 29.79 47.79
N PHE A 426 -47.08 29.98 46.89
CA PHE A 426 -46.01 29.02 46.64
C PHE A 426 -44.75 29.37 47.44
N MET A 427 -44.00 28.37 47.89
CA MET A 427 -42.77 28.57 48.69
C MET A 427 -41.66 29.35 47.97
N CYS A 428 -41.77 29.55 46.64
CA CYS A 428 -40.92 30.48 45.89
C CYS A 428 -41.25 31.97 46.13
N GLY A 429 -42.26 32.28 46.93
CA GLY A 429 -42.69 33.65 47.27
C GLY A 429 -43.80 34.20 46.37
N HIS A 430 -44.12 33.55 45.26
CA HIS A 430 -45.19 33.99 44.37
C HIS A 430 -46.57 33.64 44.92
N SER A 431 -47.45 34.64 44.88
CA SER A 431 -48.83 34.56 45.40
C SER A 431 -49.81 34.80 44.26
N PHE A 432 -50.89 34.01 44.19
CA PHE A 432 -51.88 34.07 43.12
C PHE A 432 -53.30 33.98 43.70
N ASN A 433 -54.26 34.53 42.98
CA ASN A 433 -55.68 34.28 43.26
C ASN A 433 -56.05 32.85 42.84
N ALA A 434 -56.91 32.16 43.58
CA ALA A 434 -57.36 30.81 43.17
C ALA A 434 -57.98 30.83 41.76
N ARG A 435 -58.74 31.90 41.43
CA ARG A 435 -59.34 32.09 40.10
C ARG A 435 -58.32 32.18 38.95
N THR A 436 -57.08 32.61 39.21
CA THR A 436 -56.04 32.75 38.18
C THR A 436 -55.25 31.46 37.95
N LEU A 437 -55.29 30.51 38.88
CA LEU A 437 -54.58 29.22 38.77
C LEU A 437 -55.44 28.13 38.09
N GLY A 438 -56.76 28.30 38.04
CA GLY A 438 -57.69 27.29 37.50
C GLY A 438 -57.88 26.07 38.41
N ASP A 439 -58.68 25.09 37.97
CA ASP A 439 -58.93 23.83 38.72
C ASP A 439 -57.67 22.94 38.84
N ASP A 440 -56.67 23.16 37.98
CA ASP A 440 -55.41 22.40 37.95
C ASP A 440 -54.38 22.91 38.97
N GLY A 441 -54.70 23.92 39.78
CA GLY A 441 -53.86 24.39 40.90
C GLY A 441 -52.54 25.09 40.48
N GLY A 442 -52.36 25.34 39.19
CA GLY A 442 -51.20 26.05 38.64
C GLY A 442 -50.10 25.14 38.09
N GLY A 443 -49.73 25.38 36.83
CA GLY A 443 -48.43 25.04 36.23
C GLY A 443 -48.06 23.57 36.04
N GLY A 444 -48.73 22.62 36.70
CA GLY A 444 -48.47 21.19 36.59
C GLY A 444 -49.19 20.55 35.40
N GLY A 445 -48.52 19.63 34.69
CA GLY A 445 -49.20 18.77 33.72
C GLY A 445 -50.22 17.87 34.43
N ALA A 446 -51.20 17.35 33.68
CA ALA A 446 -52.24 16.47 34.23
C ALA A 446 -51.62 15.27 34.98
N GLY A 447 -51.63 15.31 36.31
CA GLY A 447 -51.05 14.28 37.19
C GLY A 447 -49.88 14.73 38.10
N ASP A 448 -49.34 15.94 37.93
CA ASP A 448 -48.28 16.50 38.78
C ASP A 448 -48.81 17.30 39.97
N GLU A 449 -48.01 17.44 41.03
CA GLU A 449 -48.32 18.31 42.17
C GLU A 449 -48.48 19.78 41.72
N PRO A 450 -49.42 20.55 42.31
CA PRO A 450 -49.64 21.95 41.94
C PRO A 450 -48.39 22.79 42.18
N GLY A 451 -47.93 23.49 41.14
CA GLY A 451 -46.65 24.20 41.10
C GLY A 451 -46.77 25.66 40.68
N CYS A 452 -45.79 26.49 41.04
CA CYS A 452 -45.81 27.90 40.65
C CYS A 452 -45.66 28.02 39.12
N PRO A 453 -46.62 28.62 38.39
CA PRO A 453 -46.57 28.67 36.92
C PRO A 453 -45.41 29.52 36.37
N LEU A 454 -44.89 30.46 37.15
CA LEU A 454 -43.74 31.29 36.75
C LEU A 454 -42.41 30.55 36.90
N CYS A 455 -42.27 29.70 37.92
CA CYS A 455 -41.04 28.95 38.21
C CYS A 455 -41.04 27.55 37.58
N ALA A 456 -42.22 27.00 37.25
CA ALA A 456 -42.39 25.70 36.60
C ALA A 456 -41.49 25.48 35.36
N PRO A 457 -41.36 26.41 34.39
CA PRO A 457 -40.49 26.19 33.23
C PRO A 457 -39.01 26.09 33.61
N GLU A 458 -38.57 26.80 34.65
CA GLU A 458 -37.20 26.72 35.13
C GLU A 458 -36.94 25.41 35.89
N HIS A 459 -37.84 25.02 36.80
CA HIS A 459 -37.77 23.74 37.51
C HIS A 459 -37.82 22.54 36.55
N ALA A 460 -38.65 22.60 35.52
CA ALA A 460 -38.71 21.56 34.48
C ALA A 460 -37.40 21.44 33.70
N ARG A 461 -36.72 22.56 33.38
CA ARG A 461 -35.39 22.54 32.76
C ARG A 461 -34.35 21.90 33.67
N THR A 462 -34.35 22.24 34.97
CA THR A 462 -33.42 21.66 35.94
C THR A 462 -33.69 20.17 36.17
N ALA A 463 -34.96 19.75 36.25
CA ALA A 463 -35.35 18.35 36.36
C ALA A 463 -34.92 17.54 35.12
N ALA A 464 -35.16 18.07 33.92
CA ALA A 464 -34.72 17.44 32.67
C ALA A 464 -33.19 17.29 32.59
N LEU A 465 -32.43 18.27 33.11
CA LEU A 465 -30.97 18.18 33.20
C LEU A 465 -30.54 17.06 34.17
N VAL A 466 -31.17 16.96 35.33
CA VAL A 466 -30.90 15.88 36.31
C VAL A 466 -31.23 14.52 35.72
N ASP A 467 -32.36 14.38 35.03
CA ASP A 467 -32.76 13.12 34.38
C ASP A 467 -31.82 12.75 33.23
N SER A 468 -31.39 13.74 32.44
CA SER A 468 -30.38 13.54 31.40
C SER A 468 -29.04 13.07 31.99
N ASN A 469 -28.59 13.68 33.09
CA ASN A 469 -27.36 13.27 33.79
C ASN A 469 -27.49 11.86 34.36
N ARG A 470 -28.64 11.48 34.93
CA ARG A 470 -28.92 10.12 35.42
C ARG A 470 -28.96 9.08 34.30
N ALA A 471 -29.62 9.39 33.19
CA ALA A 471 -29.68 8.50 32.03
C ALA A 471 -28.28 8.26 31.46
N TRP A 472 -27.48 9.32 31.36
CA TRP A 472 -26.10 9.22 30.90
C TRP A 472 -25.20 8.46 31.89
N ALA A 473 -25.41 8.62 33.21
CA ALA A 473 -24.74 7.84 34.24
C ALA A 473 -25.08 6.33 34.22
N ALA A 474 -26.23 5.95 33.64
CA ALA A 474 -26.63 4.55 33.48
C ALA A 474 -25.98 3.89 32.23
N ASP A 475 -25.62 4.68 31.21
CA ASP A 475 -25.03 4.20 29.96
C ASP A 475 -23.50 4.07 30.05
N LYS A 476 -23.06 2.95 30.64
CA LYS A 476 -21.64 2.62 30.78
C LYS A 476 -20.93 2.43 29.43
N ASP A 477 -21.64 1.96 28.41
CA ASP A 477 -21.05 1.66 27.10
C ASP A 477 -20.73 2.93 26.33
N ALA A 478 -21.62 3.94 26.38
CA ALA A 478 -21.35 5.26 25.83
C ALA A 478 -20.14 5.93 26.51
N PHE A 479 -20.03 5.80 27.84
CA PHE A 479 -18.87 6.29 28.59
C PHE A 479 -17.56 5.64 28.10
N PHE A 480 -17.48 4.31 28.03
CA PHE A 480 -16.24 3.65 27.60
C PHE A 480 -15.89 3.95 26.14
N LYS A 481 -16.89 4.18 25.29
CA LYS A 481 -16.66 4.63 23.91
C LYS A 481 -16.07 6.04 23.86
N GLN A 482 -16.58 6.97 24.66
CA GLN A 482 -16.02 8.31 24.79
C GLN A 482 -14.63 8.30 25.42
N LEU A 483 -14.42 7.52 26.47
CA LEU A 483 -13.12 7.41 27.15
C LEU A 483 -12.00 6.92 26.22
N ARG A 484 -12.30 5.99 25.31
CA ARG A 484 -11.33 5.49 24.33
C ARG A 484 -11.04 6.50 23.21
N ALA A 485 -11.99 7.39 22.91
CA ALA A 485 -11.86 8.37 21.84
C ALA A 485 -11.30 9.72 22.35
N ALA A 486 -11.44 10.00 23.64
CA ALA A 486 -11.08 11.29 24.21
C ALA A 486 -9.56 11.44 24.38
N PRO A 487 -9.01 12.62 24.06
CA PRO A 487 -7.59 12.92 24.28
C PRO A 487 -7.24 13.06 25.76
N ASP A 488 -8.20 13.45 26.60
CA ASP A 488 -8.06 13.54 28.05
C ASP A 488 -9.08 12.61 28.72
N GLY A 489 -8.61 11.41 29.10
CA GLY A 489 -9.44 10.44 29.77
C GLY A 489 -9.78 10.82 31.21
N PHE A 490 -8.97 11.68 31.86
CA PHE A 490 -9.23 12.11 33.23
C PHE A 490 -10.41 13.07 33.29
N ALA A 491 -10.45 14.06 32.38
CA ALA A 491 -11.58 14.99 32.27
C ALA A 491 -12.91 14.26 32.03
N VAL A 492 -12.92 13.25 31.15
CA VAL A 492 -14.11 12.43 30.88
C VAL A 492 -14.54 11.66 32.13
N VAL A 493 -13.58 11.13 32.90
CA VAL A 493 -13.87 10.44 34.17
C VAL A 493 -14.40 11.41 35.23
N THR A 494 -13.83 12.61 35.37
CA THR A 494 -14.29 13.60 36.34
C THR A 494 -15.68 14.13 36.00
N GLU A 495 -15.97 14.37 34.72
CA GLU A 495 -17.32 14.70 34.26
C GLU A 495 -18.29 13.53 34.52
N TYR A 496 -17.82 12.29 34.31
CA TYR A 496 -18.62 11.10 34.57
C TYR A 496 -19.01 10.96 36.04
N LEU A 497 -18.06 11.20 36.94
CA LEU A 497 -18.29 11.22 38.38
C LEU A 497 -19.19 12.40 38.80
N GLY A 498 -18.96 13.59 38.23
CA GLY A 498 -19.74 14.81 38.51
C GLY A 498 -21.22 14.70 38.13
N LYS A 499 -21.56 13.88 37.14
CA LYS A 499 -22.96 13.59 36.74
C LYS A 499 -23.70 12.63 37.69
N GLY A 500 -23.09 12.25 38.81
CA GLY A 500 -23.80 11.61 39.92
C GLY A 500 -23.86 10.08 39.85
N VAL A 501 -22.94 9.43 39.15
CA VAL A 501 -22.84 7.95 39.09
C VAL A 501 -22.72 7.32 40.49
N LEU A 502 -21.99 7.96 41.40
CA LEU A 502 -21.82 7.50 42.78
C LEU A 502 -23.11 7.65 43.61
N ASN A 503 -23.95 8.62 43.28
CA ASN A 503 -25.24 8.85 43.94
C ASN A 503 -26.32 7.88 43.44
N ALA A 504 -26.21 7.37 42.21
CA ALA A 504 -27.12 6.34 41.69
C ALA A 504 -26.92 4.98 42.38
N SER A 505 -25.71 4.66 42.82
CA SER A 505 -25.40 3.41 43.54
C SER A 505 -25.86 3.37 45.00
N SER A 506 -26.10 4.52 45.64
CA SER A 506 -26.55 4.57 47.05
C SER A 506 -28.07 4.45 47.22
N VAL A 507 -28.87 4.63 46.16
CA VAL A 507 -30.35 4.64 46.25
C VAL A 507 -30.96 3.24 46.07
N SER A 508 -30.19 2.23 45.66
CA SER A 508 -30.69 0.87 45.42
C SER A 508 -30.75 -0.04 46.66
N VAL A 509 -30.36 0.43 47.86
CA VAL A 509 -30.27 -0.42 49.07
C VAL A 509 -31.53 -0.35 49.97
N ASP A 510 -32.35 0.71 49.90
CA ASP A 510 -33.46 0.91 50.86
C ASP A 510 -34.87 0.63 50.33
N ALA A 511 -35.06 0.32 49.04
CA ALA A 511 -36.39 0.04 48.47
C ALA A 511 -36.90 -1.41 48.68
N GLY A 512 -36.32 -2.16 49.64
CA GLY A 512 -36.60 -3.60 49.82
C GLY A 512 -37.12 -4.01 51.21
N ARG A 513 -37.40 -3.07 52.12
CA ARG A 513 -37.65 -3.44 53.53
C ARG A 513 -38.73 -2.65 54.25
N GLU A 514 -39.87 -2.41 53.62
CA GLU A 514 -41.12 -2.12 54.34
C GLU A 514 -42.29 -2.81 53.64
N GLY A 515 -42.68 -3.95 54.22
CA GLY A 515 -43.63 -4.91 53.66
C GLY A 515 -43.70 -6.16 54.52
N ARG A 516 -44.10 -5.99 55.79
CA ARG A 516 -44.69 -7.02 56.63
C ARG A 516 -45.81 -6.42 57.46
#